data_AF-A0A1T4KFF2-F1
#
_entry.id   AF-A0A1T4KFF2-F1
#
_cell.length_a   1.000
_cell.length_b   1.000
_cell.length_c   1.000
_cell.angle_alpha   90.00
_cell.angle_beta   90.00
_cell.angle_gamma   90.00
#
_symmetry.space_group_name_H-M   'P 1'
#
loop_
_entity.id
_entity.type
_entity.pdbx_description
1 polymer ?
#
loop_
_entity_poly.entity_id
_entity_poly.type
_entity_poly.pdbx_seq_one_letter_code
_entity_poly.pdbx_strand_id
1 'polypeptide(L)'
;MKKKWLIISVVLVLLVGVVVVMYLNRPMTMNDLKDKPNITGTVMEVSDGAILVMTYENEMNTLYSVSLDTELKDSMNDFDVNQQVKVYYDGTVLESYPMLIQHPYAILLVDTTEIDLAPMVMIKGKIYYDTNKLSDIMSRCGVMDGEIRTEVKPSMIPTEDDQSNFGTGYSYQFVDENNVDILINEKFYRFTVK
;
A
#
# COMPACT_ATOMS: atom_id res chain seq x y z
N MET A 1 30.28 18.14 -57.86
CA MET A 1 30.07 16.85 -57.15
C MET A 1 30.13 16.97 -55.63
N LYS A 2 31.12 17.65 -55.02
CA LYS A 2 31.29 17.75 -53.55
C LYS A 2 30.10 18.34 -52.77
N LYS A 3 29.39 19.35 -53.33
CA LYS A 3 28.22 19.98 -52.68
C LYS A 3 27.03 19.03 -52.49
N LYS A 4 26.78 18.12 -53.44
CA LYS A 4 25.68 17.14 -53.33
C LYS A 4 25.94 16.13 -52.20
N TRP A 5 27.20 15.74 -52.01
CA TRP A 5 27.61 14.82 -50.95
C TRP A 5 27.51 15.46 -49.55
N LEU A 6 27.86 16.75 -49.44
CA LEU A 6 27.71 17.51 -48.21
C LEU A 6 26.24 17.67 -47.79
N ILE A 7 25.35 17.96 -48.75
CA ILE A 7 23.90 18.07 -48.50
C ILE A 7 23.32 16.72 -48.03
N ILE A 8 23.69 15.61 -48.67
CA ILE A 8 23.22 14.27 -48.27
C ILE A 8 23.68 13.92 -46.86
N SER A 9 24.92 14.23 -46.49
CA SER A 9 25.43 13.98 -45.14
C SER A 9 24.70 14.78 -44.07
N VAL A 10 24.40 16.07 -44.32
CA VAL A 10 23.62 16.91 -43.39
C VAL A 10 22.19 16.39 -43.22
N VAL A 11 21.53 15.97 -44.30
CA VAL A 11 20.18 15.38 -44.25
C VAL A 11 20.18 14.09 -43.45
N LEU A 12 21.19 13.23 -43.60
CA LEU A 12 21.30 11.98 -42.84
C LEU A 12 21.45 12.24 -41.34
N VAL A 13 22.30 13.20 -40.95
CA VAL A 13 22.48 13.58 -39.54
C VAL A 13 21.19 14.15 -38.95
N LEU A 14 20.46 14.99 -39.70
CA LEU A 14 19.16 15.49 -39.27
C LEU A 14 18.13 14.37 -39.12
N LEU A 15 18.08 13.41 -40.04
CA LEU A 15 17.18 12.25 -39.93
C LEU A 15 17.51 11.38 -38.72
N VAL A 16 18.79 11.12 -38.46
CA VAL A 16 19.22 10.41 -37.24
C VAL A 16 18.84 11.21 -36.00
N GLY A 17 19.04 12.52 -36.00
CA GLY A 17 18.61 13.41 -34.91
C GLY A 17 17.11 13.33 -34.64
N VAL A 18 16.28 13.37 -35.70
CA VAL A 18 14.82 13.22 -35.57
C VAL A 18 14.45 11.85 -35.01
N VAL A 19 15.08 10.76 -35.47
CA VAL A 19 14.83 9.42 -34.96
C VAL A 19 15.24 9.30 -33.49
N VAL A 20 16.37 9.87 -33.09
CA VAL A 20 16.81 9.90 -31.69
C VAL A 20 15.82 10.69 -30.83
N VAL A 21 15.38 11.86 -31.28
CA VAL A 21 14.39 12.68 -30.55
C VAL A 21 13.04 11.95 -30.44
N MET A 22 12.60 11.26 -31.49
CA MET A 22 11.38 10.44 -31.46
C MET A 22 11.52 9.25 -30.48
N TYR A 23 12.70 8.62 -30.44
CA TYR A 23 12.95 7.52 -29.53
C TYR A 23 12.99 7.99 -28.07
N LEU A 24 13.62 9.13 -27.79
CA LEU A 24 13.71 9.70 -26.44
C LEU A 24 12.37 10.23 -25.92
N ASN A 25 11.48 10.69 -26.80
CA ASN A 25 10.15 11.21 -26.44
C ASN A 25 9.03 10.19 -26.66
N ARG A 26 9.35 8.90 -26.82
CA ARG A 26 8.30 7.88 -26.92
C ARG A 26 7.53 7.82 -25.59
N PRO A 27 6.19 7.71 -25.62
CA PRO A 27 5.43 7.53 -24.40
C PRO A 27 5.84 6.22 -23.72
N MET A 28 5.79 6.20 -22.38
CA MET A 28 6.04 4.99 -21.61
C MET A 28 5.01 3.90 -21.95
N THR A 29 5.46 2.66 -21.92
CA THR A 29 4.62 1.47 -22.13
C THR A 29 4.81 0.48 -20.98
N MET A 30 3.89 -0.49 -20.85
CA MET A 30 3.98 -1.57 -19.87
C MET A 30 5.31 -2.34 -19.95
N ASN A 31 5.92 -2.47 -21.14
CA ASN A 31 7.20 -3.15 -21.29
C ASN A 31 8.37 -2.41 -20.64
N ASP A 32 8.27 -1.09 -20.50
CA ASP A 32 9.31 -0.26 -19.89
C ASP A 32 9.33 -0.40 -18.35
N LEU A 33 8.31 -1.02 -17.74
CA LEU A 33 8.19 -1.21 -16.29
C LEU A 33 8.96 -2.42 -15.74
N LYS A 34 9.33 -3.40 -16.58
CA LYS A 34 9.82 -4.72 -16.13
C LYS A 34 11.00 -4.65 -15.17
N ASP A 35 11.91 -3.71 -15.40
CA ASP A 35 13.15 -3.56 -14.62
C ASP A 35 13.09 -2.34 -13.67
N LYS A 36 11.92 -1.72 -13.51
CA LYS A 36 11.75 -0.54 -12.66
C LYS A 36 11.56 -0.95 -11.19
N PRO A 37 12.07 -0.14 -10.24
CA PRO A 37 11.74 -0.28 -8.83
C PRO A 37 10.22 -0.31 -8.62
N ASN A 38 9.77 -1.16 -7.70
CA ASN A 38 8.37 -1.26 -7.35
C ASN A 38 8.18 -1.71 -5.91
N ILE A 39 7.05 -1.30 -5.34
CA ILE A 39 6.51 -1.83 -4.08
C ILE A 39 5.17 -2.50 -4.33
N THR A 40 4.81 -3.48 -3.49
CA THR A 40 3.48 -4.10 -3.50
C THR A 40 2.85 -3.94 -2.13
N GLY A 41 1.58 -3.54 -2.08
CA GLY A 41 0.89 -3.30 -0.82
C GLY A 41 -0.61 -3.10 -0.98
N THR A 42 -1.28 -2.96 0.16
CA THR A 42 -2.73 -2.80 0.25
C THR A 42 -3.10 -1.34 0.34
N VAL A 43 -4.10 -0.92 -0.43
CA VAL A 43 -4.70 0.43 -0.34
C VAL A 43 -5.45 0.56 0.99
N MET A 44 -5.00 1.49 1.82
CA MET A 44 -5.55 1.78 3.15
C MET A 44 -6.51 2.97 3.13
N GLU A 45 -6.24 3.95 2.28
CA GLU A 45 -7.03 5.17 2.14
C GLU A 45 -6.97 5.64 0.69
N VAL A 46 -8.07 6.22 0.21
CA VAL A 46 -8.18 6.84 -1.10
C VAL A 46 -8.56 8.30 -0.88
N SER A 47 -7.75 9.20 -1.44
CA SER A 47 -7.91 10.65 -1.31
C SER A 47 -7.84 11.31 -2.68
N ASP A 48 -8.15 12.60 -2.75
CA ASP A 48 -8.07 13.34 -4.01
C ASP A 48 -6.60 13.45 -4.48
N GLY A 49 -6.28 12.76 -5.57
CA GLY A 49 -4.96 12.77 -6.19
C GLY A 49 -3.89 11.88 -5.53
N ALA A 50 -4.22 11.10 -4.49
CA ALA A 50 -3.29 10.17 -3.85
C ALA A 50 -3.99 8.99 -3.17
N ILE A 51 -3.25 7.90 -3.00
CA ILE A 51 -3.65 6.74 -2.19
C ILE A 51 -2.62 6.50 -1.08
N LEU A 52 -3.09 5.98 0.06
CA LEU A 52 -2.22 5.47 1.12
C LEU A 52 -2.07 3.96 0.93
N VAL A 53 -0.84 3.48 0.81
CA VAL A 53 -0.52 2.07 0.57
C VAL A 53 0.31 1.54 1.73
N MET A 54 -0.14 0.45 2.35
CA MET A 54 0.62 -0.27 3.37
C MET A 54 1.35 -1.45 2.74
N THR A 55 2.67 -1.50 2.92
CA THR A 55 3.49 -2.66 2.55
C THR A 55 3.91 -3.43 3.80
N TYR A 56 4.12 -4.73 3.66
CA TYR A 56 4.68 -5.58 4.70
C TYR A 56 5.98 -6.19 4.19
N GLU A 57 7.10 -5.63 4.63
CA GLU A 57 8.44 -6.10 4.27
C GLU A 57 9.29 -6.25 5.53
N ASN A 58 10.06 -7.34 5.61
CA ASN A 58 10.96 -7.61 6.75
C ASN A 58 10.27 -7.51 8.12
N GLU A 59 9.03 -8.00 8.21
CA GLU A 59 8.19 -7.96 9.42
C GLU A 59 7.76 -6.56 9.90
N MET A 60 7.97 -5.53 9.08
CA MET A 60 7.56 -4.16 9.38
C MET A 60 6.49 -3.68 8.39
N ASN A 61 5.48 -3.01 8.93
CA ASN A 61 4.50 -2.29 8.14
C ASN A 61 5.06 -0.90 7.77
N THR A 62 5.03 -0.55 6.49
CA THR A 62 5.42 0.79 6.02
C THR A 62 4.26 1.43 5.26
N LEU A 63 3.93 2.68 5.61
CA LEU A 63 2.90 3.46 4.94
C LEU A 63 3.52 4.39 3.89
N TYR A 64 3.02 4.29 2.67
CA TYR A 64 3.39 5.15 1.55
C TYR A 64 2.18 5.96 1.09
N SER A 65 2.30 7.29 1.04
CA SER A 65 1.38 8.11 0.25
C SER A 65 1.91 8.18 -1.18
N VAL A 66 1.09 7.71 -2.12
CA VAL A 66 1.44 7.55 -3.53
C VAL A 66 0.56 8.48 -4.35
N SER A 67 1.16 9.35 -5.15
CA SER A 67 0.41 10.21 -6.07
C SER A 67 -0.32 9.38 -7.14
N LEU A 68 -1.50 9.84 -7.55
CA LEU A 68 -2.22 9.27 -8.69
C LEU A 68 -1.76 9.86 -10.05
N ASP A 69 -0.93 10.89 -10.04
CA ASP A 69 -0.32 11.46 -11.25
C ASP A 69 0.81 10.55 -11.73
N THR A 70 0.50 9.73 -12.74
CA THR A 70 1.37 8.64 -13.22
C THR A 70 1.89 8.93 -14.63
N GLU A 71 3.14 8.53 -14.91
CA GLU A 71 3.72 8.70 -16.25
C GLU A 71 3.06 7.79 -17.31
N LEU A 72 2.67 6.57 -16.91
CA LEU A 72 1.95 5.64 -17.78
C LEU A 72 0.47 6.01 -17.83
N LYS A 73 0.01 6.51 -18.99
CA LYS A 73 -1.38 6.95 -19.19
C LYS A 73 -2.45 5.88 -18.95
N ASP A 74 -2.10 4.62 -19.16
CA ASP A 74 -2.99 3.47 -18.96
C ASP A 74 -2.94 2.94 -17.52
N SER A 75 -2.24 3.64 -16.62
CA SER A 75 -2.25 3.33 -15.19
C SER A 75 -3.64 3.48 -14.61
N MET A 76 -3.93 2.66 -13.61
CA MET A 76 -5.16 2.80 -12.84
C MET A 76 -5.08 4.04 -11.96
N ASN A 77 -6.20 4.76 -11.83
CA ASN A 77 -6.32 5.99 -11.05
C ASN A 77 -7.58 6.03 -10.16
N ASP A 78 -8.34 4.94 -10.16
CA ASP A 78 -9.53 4.74 -9.34
C ASP A 78 -9.31 3.46 -8.54
N PHE A 79 -9.44 3.54 -7.22
CA PHE A 79 -9.09 2.45 -6.31
C PHE A 79 -10.13 2.34 -5.21
N ASP A 80 -10.33 1.12 -4.74
CA ASP A 80 -11.07 0.84 -3.52
C ASP A 80 -10.10 0.51 -2.39
N VAL A 81 -10.48 0.88 -1.17
CA VAL A 81 -9.79 0.41 0.04
C VAL A 81 -9.75 -1.13 0.05
N ASN A 82 -8.66 -1.70 0.55
CA ASN A 82 -8.34 -3.13 0.55
C ASN A 82 -7.93 -3.74 -0.79
N GLN A 83 -7.82 -2.97 -1.88
CA GLN A 83 -7.20 -3.48 -3.11
C GLN A 83 -5.69 -3.65 -2.94
N GLN A 84 -5.15 -4.75 -3.49
CA GLN A 84 -3.71 -4.96 -3.60
C GLN A 84 -3.20 -4.31 -4.88
N VAL A 85 -2.17 -3.48 -4.73
CA VAL A 85 -1.59 -2.72 -5.82
C VAL A 85 -0.08 -2.91 -5.88
N LYS A 86 0.46 -2.83 -7.10
CA LYS A 86 1.88 -2.72 -7.37
C LYS A 86 2.17 -1.33 -7.91
N VAL A 87 3.03 -0.60 -7.21
CA VAL A 87 3.41 0.77 -7.55
C VAL A 87 4.82 0.73 -8.14
N TYR A 88 4.95 1.08 -9.41
CA TYR A 88 6.24 1.30 -10.08
C TYR A 88 6.61 2.76 -9.96
N TYR A 89 7.86 3.05 -9.63
CA TYR A 89 8.33 4.42 -9.40
C TYR A 89 9.82 4.55 -9.70
N ASP A 90 10.33 5.78 -9.65
CA ASP A 90 11.70 6.12 -10.01
C ASP A 90 12.78 5.66 -9.01
N GLY A 91 12.37 5.08 -7.87
CA GLY A 91 13.24 4.70 -6.76
C GLY A 91 13.39 5.80 -5.69
N THR A 92 12.86 7.00 -5.94
CA THR A 92 12.90 8.11 -4.99
C THR A 92 11.73 8.01 -4.02
N VAL A 93 12.04 8.00 -2.73
CA VAL A 93 11.04 8.12 -1.66
C VAL A 93 11.44 9.27 -0.76
N LEU A 94 10.52 10.20 -0.50
CA LEU A 94 10.78 11.27 0.46
C LEU A 94 10.49 10.76 1.87
N GLU A 95 11.50 10.86 2.72
CA GLU A 95 11.41 10.49 4.13
C GLU A 95 10.49 11.45 4.87
N SER A 96 9.27 11.00 5.14
CA SER A 96 8.28 11.63 6.01
C SER A 96 7.34 10.55 6.55
N TYR A 97 6.31 10.93 7.31
CA TYR A 97 5.31 10.00 7.82
C TYR A 97 3.90 10.43 7.39
N PRO A 98 3.24 9.70 6.47
CA PRO A 98 3.72 8.52 5.72
C PRO A 98 4.85 8.86 4.73
N MET A 99 5.60 7.85 4.25
CA MET A 99 6.64 8.03 3.24
C MET A 99 6.01 8.46 1.90
N LEU A 100 6.65 9.33 1.11
CA LEU A 100 6.02 9.88 -0.10
C LEU A 100 6.65 9.35 -1.39
N ILE A 101 5.80 8.88 -2.30
CA ILE A 101 6.14 8.58 -3.71
C ILE A 101 5.41 9.61 -4.58
N GLN A 102 6.13 10.65 -5.02
CA GLN A 102 5.56 11.75 -5.79
C GLN A 102 5.45 11.49 -7.30
N HIS A 103 6.36 10.69 -7.84
CA HIS A 103 6.46 10.43 -9.29
C HIS A 103 6.38 8.93 -9.60
N PRO A 104 5.21 8.31 -9.40
CA PRO A 104 5.01 6.93 -9.82
C PRO A 104 4.98 6.83 -11.35
N TYR A 105 5.63 5.80 -11.88
CA TYR A 105 5.50 5.43 -13.28
C TYR A 105 4.13 4.83 -13.56
N ALA A 106 3.65 3.93 -12.71
CA ALA A 106 2.36 3.26 -12.86
C ALA A 106 1.91 2.65 -11.54
N ILE A 107 0.60 2.49 -11.39
CA ILE A 107 -0.05 1.75 -10.31
C ILE A 107 -0.96 0.71 -10.95
N LEU A 108 -0.71 -0.56 -10.64
CA LEU A 108 -1.42 -1.69 -11.23
C LEU A 108 -2.13 -2.48 -10.13
N LEU A 109 -3.36 -2.94 -10.39
CA LEU A 109 -3.99 -3.94 -9.54
C LEU A 109 -3.21 -5.26 -9.59
N VAL A 110 -3.06 -5.87 -8.43
CA VAL A 110 -2.59 -7.24 -8.29
C VAL A 110 -3.81 -8.13 -8.09
N ASP A 111 -4.00 -9.09 -8.99
CA ASP A 111 -5.04 -10.11 -8.82
C ASP A 111 -4.64 -11.02 -7.66
N THR A 112 -5.20 -10.74 -6.49
CA THR A 112 -5.03 -11.58 -5.31
C THR A 112 -6.19 -12.54 -5.18
N THR A 113 -5.89 -13.83 -5.21
CA THR A 113 -6.78 -14.85 -4.66
C THR A 113 -7.13 -14.46 -3.22
N GLU A 114 -8.42 -14.41 -2.87
CA GLU A 114 -8.89 -14.09 -1.51
C GLU A 114 -8.33 -15.14 -0.53
N ILE A 115 -7.20 -14.82 0.11
CA ILE A 115 -6.62 -15.59 1.21
C ILE A 115 -7.01 -14.87 2.49
N ASP A 116 -7.56 -15.61 3.46
CA ASP A 116 -7.88 -15.06 4.77
C ASP A 116 -6.60 -14.56 5.45
N LEU A 117 -6.64 -13.31 5.91
CA LEU A 117 -5.54 -12.72 6.68
C LEU A 117 -5.63 -13.18 8.14
N ALA A 118 -4.51 -13.09 8.85
CA ALA A 118 -4.51 -13.32 10.29
C ALA A 118 -5.50 -12.36 11.00
N PRO A 119 -6.13 -12.77 12.10
CA PRO A 119 -7.05 -11.89 12.83
C PRO A 119 -6.38 -10.59 13.26
N MET A 120 -7.06 -9.48 13.01
CA MET A 120 -6.60 -8.13 13.30
C MET A 120 -7.76 -7.18 13.58
N VAL A 121 -7.47 -6.13 14.33
CA VAL A 121 -8.42 -5.07 14.70
C VAL A 121 -7.73 -3.71 14.63
N MET A 122 -8.42 -2.69 14.13
CA MET A 122 -7.94 -1.31 14.21
C MET A 122 -8.57 -0.61 15.42
N ILE A 123 -7.73 -0.06 16.29
CA ILE A 123 -8.15 0.64 17.52
C ILE A 123 -7.28 1.90 17.68
N LYS A 124 -7.91 3.06 17.75
CA LYS A 124 -7.28 4.38 17.88
C LYS A 124 -6.16 4.61 16.84
N GLY A 125 -6.45 4.27 15.59
CA GLY A 125 -5.56 4.42 14.44
C GLY A 125 -4.39 3.44 14.40
N LYS A 126 -4.34 2.43 15.29
CA LYS A 126 -3.31 1.38 15.29
C LYS A 126 -3.94 0.03 14.93
N ILE A 127 -3.26 -0.72 14.07
CA ILE A 127 -3.63 -2.10 13.76
C ILE A 127 -2.95 -3.03 14.76
N TYR A 128 -3.77 -3.81 15.46
CA TYR A 128 -3.33 -4.85 16.39
C TYR A 128 -3.53 -6.22 15.75
N TYR A 129 -2.48 -7.04 15.76
CA TYR A 129 -2.47 -8.39 15.19
C TYR A 129 -2.57 -9.45 16.28
N ASP A 130 -3.32 -10.51 16.03
CA ASP A 130 -3.41 -11.65 16.94
C ASP A 130 -2.03 -12.27 17.15
N THR A 131 -1.66 -12.47 18.42
CA THR A 131 -0.41 -13.13 18.80
C THR A 131 -0.54 -14.65 18.91
N ASN A 132 -1.75 -15.20 18.72
CA ASN A 132 -2.15 -16.57 19.01
C ASN A 132 -1.95 -16.98 20.48
N LYS A 133 -1.97 -16.02 21.41
CA LYS A 133 -1.76 -16.25 22.85
C LYS A 133 -2.95 -15.78 23.65
N LEU A 134 -3.28 -16.54 24.70
CA LEU A 134 -4.17 -16.06 25.76
C LEU A 134 -3.43 -15.01 26.58
N SER A 135 -4.21 -14.07 27.12
CA SER A 135 -3.72 -13.12 28.11
C SER A 135 -3.20 -13.84 29.35
N ASP A 136 -2.07 -13.37 29.86
CA ASP A 136 -1.45 -13.80 31.11
C ASP A 136 -1.98 -13.05 32.34
N ILE A 137 -2.88 -12.09 32.15
CA ILE A 137 -3.50 -11.28 33.20
C ILE A 137 -4.69 -12.04 33.80
N MET A 138 -4.51 -12.58 35.01
CA MET A 138 -5.52 -13.40 35.69
C MET A 138 -6.63 -12.61 36.40
N SER A 139 -6.39 -11.34 36.75
CA SER A 139 -7.34 -10.53 37.52
C SER A 139 -7.55 -9.16 36.86
N ARG A 140 -8.73 -8.96 36.27
CA ARG A 140 -9.18 -7.66 35.77
C ARG A 140 -10.27 -7.12 36.70
N CYS A 141 -9.95 -6.04 37.41
CA CYS A 141 -10.95 -5.24 38.10
C CYS A 141 -11.29 -4.05 37.21
N GLY A 142 -12.34 -4.13 36.40
CA GLY A 142 -12.73 -2.93 35.67
C GLY A 142 -13.70 -3.10 34.53
N VAL A 143 -14.29 -1.95 34.20
CA VAL A 143 -15.03 -1.65 32.97
C VAL A 143 -14.09 -1.87 31.77
N MET A 144 -14.63 -2.37 30.67
CA MET A 144 -13.90 -2.53 29.41
C MET A 144 -13.57 -1.17 28.79
N ASP A 145 -12.45 -1.07 28.07
CA ASP A 145 -12.03 0.21 27.46
C ASP A 145 -12.81 0.55 26.18
N GLY A 146 -13.28 -0.48 25.47
CA GLY A 146 -14.07 -0.33 24.26
C GLY A 146 -14.62 -1.66 23.75
N GLU A 147 -15.21 -1.61 22.55
CA GLU A 147 -15.86 -2.74 21.89
C GLU A 147 -15.67 -2.64 20.38
N ILE A 148 -15.42 -3.79 19.73
CA ILE A 148 -15.37 -3.91 18.27
C ILE A 148 -16.78 -3.83 17.72
N ARG A 149 -17.04 -2.85 16.86
CA ARG A 149 -18.39 -2.48 16.37
C ARG A 149 -18.66 -2.89 14.95
N THR A 150 -17.64 -2.98 14.10
CA THR A 150 -17.78 -3.26 12.67
C THR A 150 -16.81 -4.36 12.23
N GLU A 151 -17.11 -4.99 11.11
CA GLU A 151 -16.26 -6.02 10.52
C GLU A 151 -16.06 -5.80 9.02
N VAL A 152 -14.90 -6.25 8.55
CA VAL A 152 -14.58 -6.48 7.13
C VAL A 152 -14.44 -7.97 6.88
N LYS A 153 -14.30 -8.38 5.62
CA LYS A 153 -14.01 -9.78 5.28
C LYS A 153 -12.72 -10.25 5.96
N PRO A 154 -12.56 -11.55 6.28
CA PRO A 154 -11.31 -12.09 6.82
C PRO A 154 -10.07 -11.83 5.95
N SER A 155 -10.24 -11.71 4.63
CA SER A 155 -9.20 -11.37 3.66
C SER A 155 -8.87 -9.87 3.57
N MET A 156 -9.52 -9.02 4.36
CA MET A 156 -9.35 -7.56 4.36
C MET A 156 -8.70 -7.07 5.64
N ILE A 157 -7.94 -5.99 5.52
CA ILE A 157 -7.34 -5.23 6.61
C ILE A 157 -8.40 -4.23 7.13
N PRO A 158 -8.68 -4.18 8.44
CA PRO A 158 -9.51 -3.14 9.04
C PRO A 158 -8.88 -1.76 8.84
N THR A 159 -9.71 -0.78 8.45
CA THR A 159 -9.27 0.59 8.13
C THR A 159 -9.96 1.67 8.94
N GLU A 160 -10.92 1.27 9.79
CA GLU A 160 -11.64 2.15 10.70
C GLU A 160 -11.44 1.72 12.15
N ASP A 161 -11.51 2.66 13.09
CA ASP A 161 -11.47 2.33 14.52
C ASP A 161 -12.65 1.44 14.94
N ASP A 162 -12.36 0.50 15.83
CA ASP A 162 -13.27 -0.53 16.33
C ASP A 162 -13.78 -1.48 15.21
N GLN A 163 -13.03 -1.61 14.11
CA GLN A 163 -13.28 -2.56 13.03
C GLN A 163 -12.32 -3.76 13.10
N SER A 164 -12.82 -4.96 12.85
CA SER A 164 -12.00 -6.18 12.78
C SER A 164 -12.23 -6.99 11.50
N ASN A 165 -11.37 -7.97 11.23
CA ASN A 165 -11.60 -8.96 10.17
C ASN A 165 -12.03 -10.34 10.73
N PHE A 166 -12.43 -10.42 12.00
CA PHE A 166 -12.74 -11.68 12.69
C PHE A 166 -14.07 -11.69 13.47
N GLY A 167 -14.81 -10.57 13.44
CA GLY A 167 -16.13 -10.46 14.05
C GLY A 167 -16.38 -9.15 14.80
N THR A 168 -17.58 -9.01 15.37
CA THR A 168 -18.01 -7.83 16.15
C THR A 168 -18.55 -8.23 17.53
N GLY A 169 -18.80 -7.24 18.38
CA GLY A 169 -19.37 -7.44 19.72
C GLY A 169 -18.34 -7.86 20.79
N TYR A 170 -17.06 -7.87 20.44
CA TYR A 170 -15.98 -8.22 21.37
C TYR A 170 -15.48 -6.97 22.09
N SER A 171 -15.53 -6.98 23.42
CA SER A 171 -14.94 -5.91 24.21
C SER A 171 -13.42 -6.07 24.32
N TYR A 172 -12.69 -4.96 24.41
CA TYR A 172 -11.24 -4.97 24.58
C TYR A 172 -10.77 -4.13 25.76
N GLN A 173 -9.56 -4.41 26.23
CA GLN A 173 -8.88 -3.67 27.28
C GLN A 173 -7.39 -3.50 26.93
N PHE A 174 -6.87 -2.29 27.05
CA PHE A 174 -5.46 -2.00 26.85
C PHE A 174 -4.62 -2.63 27.96
N VAL A 175 -3.53 -3.28 27.57
CA VAL A 175 -2.54 -3.81 28.50
C VAL A 175 -1.40 -2.80 28.68
N ASP A 176 -0.93 -2.26 27.57
CA ASP A 176 0.08 -1.20 27.47
C ASP A 176 -0.08 -0.45 26.13
N GLU A 177 0.92 0.34 25.74
CA GLU A 177 0.88 1.17 24.52
C GLU A 177 0.80 0.37 23.21
N ASN A 178 1.26 -0.89 23.23
CA ASN A 178 1.39 -1.76 22.06
C ASN A 178 0.50 -3.00 22.13
N ASN A 179 -0.03 -3.34 23.31
CA ASN A 179 -0.78 -4.55 23.55
C ASN A 179 -2.22 -4.24 23.97
N VAL A 180 -3.16 -4.99 23.37
CA VAL A 180 -4.57 -5.00 23.75
C VAL A 180 -5.02 -6.45 23.95
N ASP A 181 -5.84 -6.67 24.96
CA ASP A 181 -6.49 -7.96 25.19
C ASP A 181 -7.96 -7.87 24.81
N ILE A 182 -8.41 -8.79 23.96
CA ILE A 182 -9.77 -8.84 23.41
C ILE A 182 -10.52 -10.01 24.03
N LEU A 183 -11.71 -9.76 24.58
CA LEU A 183 -12.57 -10.76 25.18
C LEU A 183 -13.39 -11.46 24.09
N ILE A 184 -13.00 -12.69 23.75
CA ILE A 184 -13.65 -13.53 22.75
C ILE A 184 -14.05 -14.83 23.45
N ASN A 185 -15.35 -15.16 23.45
CA ASN A 185 -15.88 -16.38 24.06
C ASN A 185 -15.39 -16.60 25.51
N GLU A 186 -15.54 -15.58 26.37
CA GLU A 186 -15.15 -15.59 27.79
C GLU A 186 -13.64 -15.72 28.06
N LYS A 187 -12.79 -15.61 27.03
CA LYS A 187 -11.34 -15.65 27.15
C LYS A 187 -10.70 -14.41 26.56
N PHE A 188 -9.66 -13.91 27.22
CA PHE A 188 -8.86 -12.80 26.72
C PHE A 188 -7.75 -13.31 25.81
N TYR A 189 -7.72 -12.82 24.56
CA TYR A 189 -6.67 -13.07 23.58
C TYR A 189 -5.81 -11.83 23.40
N ARG A 190 -4.49 -12.01 23.33
CA ARG A 190 -3.52 -10.92 23.21
C ARG A 190 -3.30 -10.56 21.76
N PHE A 191 -3.45 -9.26 21.47
CA PHE A 191 -3.11 -8.65 20.19
C PHE A 191 -2.03 -7.59 20.40
N THR A 192 -1.15 -7.42 19.42
CA THR A 192 -0.03 -6.46 19.49
C THR A 192 0.11 -5.66 18.20
N VAL A 193 0.56 -4.41 18.32
CA VAL A 193 1.04 -3.64 17.17
C VAL A 193 2.37 -4.21 16.69
N LYS A 194 2.60 -4.21 15.38
CA LYS A 194 3.86 -4.56 14.70
C LYS A 194 4.45 -3.34 14.01
#